data_AF-A0A963BTW5-F1
#
_entry.id   AF-A0A963BTW5-F1
#
_cell.length_a   1.000
_cell.length_b   1.000
_cell.length_c   1.000
_cell.angle_alpha   90.00
_cell.angle_beta   90.00
_cell.angle_gamma   90.00
#
_symmetry.space_group_name_H-M   'P 1'
#
loop_
_entity.id
_entity.type
_entity.pdbx_description
1 polymer ?
#
loop_
_entity_poly.entity_id
_entity_poly.type
_entity_poly.pdbx_seq_one_letter_code
_entity_poly.pdbx_strand_id
1 'polypeptide(L)'
;MDDHKALSVPGGADDLLGYLQLSVASQPTDLKAHTRRILLAGQSASGERCFGALIDLFIALGQRGAGLKRHLYDKVHAHLNEGQRNYLKHHLTSGIDARDSSPAGYGDSVLSLGFLGRDRRESTPA
;
A
#
# COMPACT_ATOMS: atom_id res chain seq x y z
N MET A 1 -16.52 -35.17 5.68
CA MET A 1 -15.63 -34.47 4.71
C MET A 1 -15.68 -33.04 5.17
N ASP A 2 -14.91 -32.79 6.23
CA ASP A 2 -15.21 -31.76 7.20
C ASP A 2 -14.40 -30.52 6.87
N ASP A 3 -15.14 -29.43 6.66
CA ASP A 3 -14.63 -28.11 6.37
C ASP A 3 -13.80 -27.61 7.56
N HIS A 4 -12.47 -27.70 7.44
CA HIS A 4 -11.56 -26.98 8.32
C HIS A 4 -11.60 -25.48 8.01
N LYS A 5 -12.71 -24.84 8.37
CA LYS A 5 -12.76 -23.38 8.55
C LYS A 5 -11.87 -23.06 9.73
N ALA A 6 -10.59 -22.80 9.45
CA ALA A 6 -9.65 -22.24 10.40
C ALA A 6 -10.24 -20.91 10.90
N LEU A 7 -10.87 -20.98 12.07
CA LEU A 7 -11.22 -19.80 12.87
C LEU A 7 -9.89 -19.12 13.19
N SER A 8 -9.60 -18.01 12.48
CA SER A 8 -8.45 -17.17 12.78
C SER A 8 -8.51 -16.80 14.26
N VAL A 9 -7.49 -17.21 15.01
CA VAL A 9 -7.39 -16.90 16.44
C VAL A 9 -7.19 -15.39 16.57
N PRO A 10 -8.09 -14.66 17.26
CA PRO A 10 -7.93 -13.23 17.49
C PRO A 10 -6.60 -12.97 18.22
N GLY A 11 -5.74 -12.15 17.62
CA GLY A 11 -4.40 -11.84 18.11
C GLY A 11 -3.25 -12.28 17.19
N GLY A 12 -3.56 -12.77 15.98
CA GLY A 12 -2.57 -13.14 14.97
C GLY A 12 -1.96 -11.95 14.22
N ALA A 13 -0.89 -12.20 13.44
CA ALA A 13 -0.24 -11.18 12.61
C ALA A 13 -1.20 -10.52 11.61
N ASP A 14 -2.20 -11.26 11.12
CA ASP A 14 -3.25 -10.75 10.23
C ASP A 14 -4.16 -9.72 10.92
N ASP A 15 -4.56 -9.96 12.17
CA ASP A 15 -5.40 -9.02 12.92
C ASP A 15 -4.64 -7.72 13.22
N LEU A 16 -3.35 -7.85 13.55
CA LEU A 16 -2.48 -6.70 13.75
C LEU A 16 -2.28 -5.90 12.46
N LEU A 17 -2.15 -6.57 11.31
CA LEU A 17 -2.11 -5.91 10.00
C LEU A 17 -3.41 -5.17 9.70
N GLY A 18 -4.56 -5.80 9.95
CA GLY A 18 -5.88 -5.17 9.79
C GLY A 18 -6.06 -3.95 10.69
N TYR A 19 -5.63 -4.04 11.95
CA TYR A 19 -5.61 -2.90 12.86
C TYR A 19 -4.73 -1.75 12.34
N LEU A 20 -3.53 -2.06 11.85
CA LEU A 20 -2.61 -1.06 11.31
C LEU A 20 -3.12 -0.44 10.00
N GLN A 21 -3.85 -1.18 9.17
CA GLN A 21 -4.56 -0.66 8.01
C GLN A 21 -5.59 0.40 8.42
N LEU A 22 -6.45 0.07 9.40
CA LEU A 22 -7.44 1.01 9.92
C LEU A 22 -6.79 2.23 10.55
N SER A 23 -5.70 2.04 11.30
CA SER A 23 -4.93 3.14 11.90
C SER A 23 -4.36 4.09 10.83
N VAL A 24 -3.77 3.56 9.76
CA VAL A 24 -3.26 4.36 8.64
C VAL A 24 -4.39 5.09 7.90
N ALA A 25 -5.51 4.43 7.63
CA ALA A 25 -6.67 5.07 7.00
C ALA A 25 -7.23 6.22 7.84
N SER A 26 -7.26 6.04 9.16
CA SER A 26 -7.80 7.02 10.12
C SER A 26 -6.84 8.20 10.36
N GLN A 27 -5.53 7.93 10.36
CA GLN A 27 -4.49 8.94 10.55
C GLN A 27 -3.34 8.74 9.56
N PRO A 28 -3.49 9.22 8.31
CA PRO A 28 -2.51 8.99 7.24
C PRO A 28 -1.10 9.51 7.54
N THR A 29 -0.96 10.45 8.47
CA THR A 29 0.32 11.05 8.87
C THR A 29 1.07 10.28 9.96
N ASP A 30 0.50 9.19 10.51
CA ASP A 30 1.18 8.37 11.51
C ASP A 30 2.26 7.47 10.88
N LEU A 31 3.49 8.00 10.81
CA LEU A 31 4.64 7.29 10.28
C LEU A 31 5.01 6.03 11.08
N LYS A 32 4.64 5.94 12.37
CA LYS A 32 4.90 4.73 13.16
C LYS A 32 3.97 3.60 12.73
N ALA A 33 2.70 3.91 12.48
CA ALA A 33 1.74 2.94 11.95
C ALA A 33 2.17 2.41 10.57
N HIS A 34 2.56 3.30 9.65
CA HIS A 34 3.11 2.91 8.34
C HIS A 34 4.34 2.01 8.45
N THR A 35 5.31 2.42 9.26
CA THR A 35 6.56 1.66 9.46
C THR A 35 6.27 0.27 10.00
N ARG A 36 5.45 0.16 11.06
CA ARG A 36 5.08 -1.14 11.65
C ARG A 36 4.37 -2.02 10.64
N ARG A 37 3.45 -1.45 9.85
CA ARG A 37 2.70 -2.19 8.83
C ARG A 37 3.62 -2.75 7.76
N ILE A 38 4.57 -1.96 7.25
CA ILE A 38 5.53 -2.40 6.23
C ILE A 38 6.41 -3.53 6.77
N LEU A 39 6.95 -3.38 7.99
CA LEU A 39 7.82 -4.40 8.58
C LEU A 39 7.08 -5.70 8.88
N LEU A 40 5.81 -5.61 9.31
CA LEU A 40 4.98 -6.77 9.56
C LEU A 40 4.57 -7.47 8.26
N ALA A 41 4.24 -6.70 7.21
CA ALA A 41 3.95 -7.24 5.88
C ALA A 41 5.16 -8.01 5.30
N GLY A 42 6.38 -7.51 5.53
CA GLY A 42 7.62 -8.19 5.14
C GLY A 42 7.82 -9.54 5.86
N GLN A 43 7.44 -9.63 7.14
CA GLN A 43 7.51 -10.90 7.89
C GLN A 43 6.55 -11.96 7.35
N SER A 44 5.39 -11.54 6.82
CA SER A 44 4.43 -12.44 6.17
C SER A 44 4.84 -12.86 4.75
N ALA A 45 5.98 -12.37 4.23
CA ALA A 45 6.50 -12.63 2.88
C ALA A 45 5.51 -12.36 1.73
N SER A 46 4.50 -11.52 1.96
CA SER A 46 3.49 -11.18 0.96
C SER A 46 3.87 -9.92 0.19
N GLY A 47 4.18 -10.10 -1.09
CA GLY A 47 4.53 -9.00 -2.00
C GLY A 47 3.43 -7.94 -2.12
N GLU A 48 2.18 -8.37 -2.24
CA GLU A 48 1.02 -7.46 -2.34
C GLU A 48 0.83 -6.62 -1.07
N ARG A 49 1.01 -7.22 0.11
CA ARG A 49 0.94 -6.49 1.38
C ARG A 49 2.08 -5.50 1.54
N CYS A 50 3.29 -5.90 1.18
CA CYS A 50 4.45 -5.01 1.18
C CYS A 50 4.25 -3.83 0.22
N PHE A 51 3.75 -4.12 -0.97
CA PHE A 51 3.51 -3.13 -2.00
C PHE A 51 2.44 -2.12 -1.55
N GLY A 52 1.26 -2.59 -1.14
CA GLY A 52 0.18 -1.71 -0.68
C GLY A 52 0.58 -0.83 0.50
N ALA A 53 1.32 -1.38 1.48
CA ALA A 53 1.80 -0.60 2.62
C ALA A 53 2.86 0.45 2.23
N LEU A 54 3.72 0.17 1.25
CA LEU A 54 4.66 1.16 0.71
C LEU A 54 3.95 2.25 -0.10
N ILE A 55 2.92 1.90 -0.88
CA ILE A 55 2.08 2.88 -1.58
C ILE A 55 1.48 3.88 -0.59
N ASP A 56 0.89 3.37 0.51
CA ASP A 56 0.28 4.23 1.53
C ASP A 56 1.30 5.19 2.16
N LEU A 57 2.51 4.71 2.46
CA LEU A 57 3.60 5.57 2.95
C LEU A 57 3.99 6.63 1.92
N PHE A 58 4.10 6.27 0.64
CA PHE A 58 4.53 7.17 -0.43
C PHE A 58 3.49 8.26 -0.70
N ILE A 59 2.20 7.93 -0.61
CA ILE A 59 1.09 8.88 -0.64
C ILE A 59 1.17 9.82 0.56
N ALA A 60 1.25 9.27 1.78
CA ALA A 60 1.27 10.06 3.02
C ALA A 60 2.44 11.05 3.09
N LEU A 61 3.60 10.65 2.60
CA LEU A 61 4.80 11.50 2.59
C LEU A 61 4.82 12.49 1.41
N GLY A 62 4.14 12.20 0.31
CA GLY A 62 4.22 12.99 -0.92
C GLY A 62 5.68 13.17 -1.34
N GLN A 63 6.12 14.39 -1.60
CA GLN A 63 7.52 14.67 -1.99
C GLN A 63 8.54 14.64 -0.83
N ARG A 64 8.08 14.41 0.41
CA ARG A 64 8.95 14.44 1.60
C ARG A 64 9.50 13.06 1.93
N GLY A 65 10.49 13.01 2.82
CA GLY A 65 10.91 11.75 3.47
C GLY A 65 11.52 10.71 2.53
N ALA A 66 12.17 11.12 1.44
CA ALA A 66 12.79 10.19 0.48
C ALA A 66 13.74 9.17 1.14
N GLY A 67 14.49 9.59 2.17
CA GLY A 67 15.35 8.70 2.96
C GLY A 67 14.56 7.60 3.70
N LEU A 68 13.42 7.95 4.30
CA LEU A 68 12.56 6.97 4.98
C LEU A 68 11.91 6.00 3.97
N LYS A 69 11.42 6.53 2.84
CA LYS A 69 10.87 5.71 1.75
C LYS A 69 11.90 4.71 1.23
N ARG A 70 13.13 5.16 0.95
CA ARG A 70 14.25 4.29 0.53
C ARG A 70 14.53 3.23 1.57
N HIS A 71 14.69 3.64 2.84
CA HIS A 71 15.01 2.71 3.93
C HIS A 71 13.98 1.60 4.08
N LEU A 72 12.69 1.93 4.04
CA LEU A 72 11.63 0.94 4.17
C LEU A 72 11.44 0.11 2.91
N TYR A 73 11.63 0.69 1.72
CA TYR A 73 11.70 -0.04 0.47
C TYR A 73 12.80 -1.11 0.51
N ASP A 74 14.03 -0.74 0.88
CA ASP A 74 15.17 -1.66 0.88
C ASP A 74 14.95 -2.84 1.84
N LYS A 75 14.18 -2.66 2.92
CA LYS A 75 13.84 -3.75 3.86
C LYS A 75 12.91 -4.81 3.28
N VAL A 76 12.04 -4.46 2.34
CA VAL A 76 10.98 -5.38 1.86
C VAL A 76 11.01 -5.63 0.35
N HIS A 77 11.90 -4.97 -0.40
CA HIS A 77 11.95 -5.04 -1.87
C HIS A 77 12.16 -6.45 -2.44
N ALA A 78 12.73 -7.37 -1.65
CA ALA A 78 12.91 -8.77 -2.02
C ALA A 78 11.58 -9.52 -2.20
N HIS A 79 10.50 -9.07 -1.56
CA HIS A 79 9.15 -9.66 -1.68
C HIS A 79 8.36 -9.10 -2.87
N LEU A 80 8.84 -8.02 -3.49
CA LEU A 80 8.14 -7.34 -4.57
C LEU A 80 8.47 -8.00 -5.91
N ASN A 81 7.57 -7.90 -6.89
CA ASN A 81 7.91 -8.22 -8.28
C ASN A 81 8.68 -7.06 -8.94
N GLU A 82 9.21 -7.29 -10.15
CA GLU A 82 10.03 -6.28 -10.84
C GLU A 82 9.25 -5.00 -11.18
N GLY A 83 8.01 -5.11 -11.63
CA GLY A 83 7.15 -3.96 -11.93
C GLY A 83 6.91 -3.09 -10.70
N GLN A 84 6.58 -3.70 -9.57
CA GLN A 84 6.40 -3.03 -8.28
C GLN A 84 7.68 -2.34 -7.82
N ARG A 85 8.84 -3.01 -7.95
CA ARG A 85 10.15 -2.41 -7.61
C ARG A 85 10.45 -1.18 -8.46
N ASN A 86 10.24 -1.27 -9.77
CA ASN A 86 10.54 -0.18 -10.69
C ASN A 86 9.61 1.02 -10.45
N TYR A 87 8.32 0.75 -10.23
CA TYR A 87 7.34 1.78 -9.88
C TYR A 87 7.75 2.53 -8.60
N LEU A 88 8.00 1.82 -7.49
CA LEU A 88 8.38 2.46 -6.23
C LEU A 88 9.71 3.21 -6.33
N LYS A 89 10.72 2.67 -7.05
CA LYS A 89 11.99 3.37 -7.26
C LYS A 89 11.80 4.71 -7.99
N HIS A 90 10.91 4.76 -8.98
CA HIS A 90 10.61 5.99 -9.72
C HIS A 90 9.99 7.07 -8.82
N HIS A 91 9.21 6.66 -7.81
CA HIS A 91 8.44 7.56 -6.94
C HIS A 91 9.09 7.90 -5.59
N LEU A 92 10.37 7.56 -5.39
CA LEU A 92 11.07 7.84 -4.12
C LEU A 92 11.13 9.34 -3.79
N THR A 93 11.42 10.18 -4.78
CA THR A 93 11.52 11.63 -4.58
C THR A 93 10.18 12.33 -4.80
N SER A 94 9.46 11.99 -5.88
CA SER A 94 8.20 12.65 -6.24
C SER A 94 7.04 12.28 -5.30
N GLY A 95 7.05 11.09 -4.69
CA GLY A 95 5.87 10.54 -4.04
C GLY A 95 4.84 10.04 -5.04
N ILE A 96 3.66 9.67 -4.53
CA ILE A 96 2.55 9.13 -5.33
C ILE A 96 1.31 9.97 -5.00
N ASP A 97 0.55 10.39 -6.02
CA ASP A 97 -0.77 10.96 -5.79
C ASP A 97 -1.77 9.82 -5.54
N ALA A 98 -2.63 9.94 -4.54
CA ALA A 98 -3.64 8.94 -4.22
C ALA A 98 -4.58 8.61 -5.39
N ARG A 99 -4.68 9.50 -6.40
CA ARG A 99 -5.53 9.31 -7.59
C ARG A 99 -4.78 8.75 -8.80
N ASP A 100 -3.46 8.60 -8.70
CA ASP A 100 -2.69 8.01 -9.78
C ASP A 100 -3.18 6.57 -10.01
N SER A 101 -2.95 6.04 -11.20
CA SER A 101 -3.13 4.61 -11.47
C SER A 101 -1.76 3.93 -11.47
N SER A 102 -1.62 2.84 -10.72
CA SER A 102 -0.44 1.99 -10.77
C SER A 102 -0.63 0.88 -11.80
N PRO A 103 0.32 0.65 -12.73
CA PRO A 103 0.27 -0.46 -13.67
C PRO A 103 0.21 -1.84 -13.00
N ALA A 104 0.68 -1.95 -11.76
CA ALA A 104 0.70 -3.19 -10.98
C ALA A 104 -0.56 -3.41 -10.14
N GLY A 105 -1.59 -2.56 -10.27
CA GLY A 105 -2.62 -2.42 -9.24
C GLY A 105 -2.04 -1.78 -7.97
N TYR A 106 -2.83 -1.62 -6.91
CA TYR A 106 -2.38 -1.04 -5.63
C TYR A 106 -2.29 -2.03 -4.48
N GLY A 107 -2.50 -3.33 -4.77
CA GLY A 107 -2.52 -4.39 -3.75
C GLY A 107 -3.44 -4.03 -2.58
N ASP A 108 -2.92 -4.18 -1.36
CA ASP A 108 -3.64 -3.90 -0.10
C ASP A 108 -3.56 -2.42 0.35
N SER A 109 -3.26 -1.47 -0.54
CA SER A 109 -3.21 -0.03 -0.20
C SER A 109 -4.58 0.46 0.29
N VAL A 110 -4.58 1.28 1.35
CA VAL A 110 -5.80 1.87 1.93
C VAL A 110 -5.95 3.37 1.65
N LEU A 111 -4.89 4.02 1.16
CA LEU A 111 -4.88 5.45 0.82
C LEU A 111 -4.98 5.70 -0.68
N SER A 112 -4.75 4.70 -1.53
CA SER A 112 -5.02 4.82 -2.96
C SER A 112 -6.53 4.85 -3.20
N LEU A 113 -6.98 5.85 -3.96
CA LEU A 113 -8.38 6.01 -4.35
C LEU A 113 -8.70 5.28 -5.66
N GLY A 114 -7.67 4.77 -6.34
CA GLY A 114 -7.77 4.26 -7.70
C GLY A 114 -8.28 5.31 -8.67
N PHE A 115 -8.38 4.93 -9.94
CA PHE A 115 -9.01 5.74 -10.97
C PHE A 115 -10.30 5.05 -11.43
N LEU A 116 -11.44 5.46 -10.88
CA LEU A 116 -12.74 5.17 -11.47
C LEU A 116 -12.95 6.18 -12.60
N GLY A 117 -12.65 5.76 -13.82
CA GLY A 117 -12.85 6.58 -15.01
C GLY A 117 -14.27 7.14 -15.01
N ARG A 118 -14.39 8.48 -14.97
CA ARG A 118 -15.65 9.10 -15.34
C ARG A 118 -15.80 8.92 -16.83
N ASP A 119 -16.77 8.10 -17.22
CA ASP A 119 -17.32 8.12 -18.57
C ASP A 119 -17.83 9.54 -18.81
N ARG A 120 -17.05 10.32 -19.56
CA ARG A 120 -17.44 11.62 -20.06
C ARG A 120 -18.46 11.32 -21.14
N ARG A 121 -19.73 11.16 -20.75
CA ARG A 121 -20.84 11.27 -21.70
C ARG A 121 -20.70 12.64 -22.34
N GLU A 122 -20.24 12.64 -23.58
CA GLU A 122 -20.30 13.78 -24.47
C GLU A 122 -21.74 14.27 -24.45
N SER A 123 -21.93 15.41 -23.80
CA SER A 123 -23.11 16.24 -24.03
C SER A 123 -22.82 16.93 -25.34
N THR A 124 -23.17 16.28 -26.46
CA THR A 124 -23.22 16.92 -27.76
C THR A 124 -24.37 17.93 -27.72
N PRO A 125 -24.14 19.23 -27.94
CA PRO A 125 -25.21 20.14 -28.27
C PRO A 125 -25.34 20.21 -29.79
N ALA A 126 -26.49 19.79 -30.32
CA ALA A 126 -27.10 20.27 -31.55
C ALA A 126 -28.54 19.75 -31.62
#